data_AF-A0A6I5X5M1-F1
#
_entry.id   AF-A0A6I5X5M1-F1
#
_cell.length_a   1.000
_cell.length_b   1.000
_cell.length_c   1.000
_cell.angle_alpha   90.00
_cell.angle_beta   90.00
_cell.angle_gamma   90.00
#
_symmetry.space_group_name_H-M   'P 1'
#
loop_
_entity.id
_entity.type
_entity.pdbx_description
1 polymer ?
#
loop_
_entity_poly.entity_id
_entity_poly.type
_entity_poly.pdbx_seq_one_letter_code
_entity_poly.pdbx_strand_id
1 'polypeptide(L)' 'MTEFHAEISQRAARAVQSLRSAQEAGDDYLVSVREAELEGLARLATEHGLRVPDLARYSAA' A
#
# COMPACT_ATOMS: atom_id res chain seq x y z
N MET A 1 8.17 16.06 8.11
CA MET A 1 7.84 14.71 7.60
C MET A 1 8.97 13.79 8.03
N THR A 2 8.69 12.66 8.69
CA THR A 2 9.73 11.75 9.22
C THR A 2 10.26 10.80 8.15
N GLU A 3 11.44 10.22 8.36
CA GLU A 3 12.01 9.18 7.49
C GLU A 3 11.05 8.01 7.32
N PHE A 4 10.46 7.55 8.43
CA PHE A 4 9.43 6.51 8.43
C PHE A 4 8.21 6.87 7.56
N HIS A 5 7.69 8.10 7.67
CA HIS A 5 6.57 8.53 6.82
C HIS A 5 6.95 8.54 5.33
N ALA A 6 8.17 8.98 5.00
CA ALA A 6 8.66 8.98 3.62
C ALA A 6 8.80 7.54 3.07
N GLU A 7 9.31 6.61 3.89
CA GLU A 7 9.43 5.20 3.51
C GLU A 7 8.06 4.56 3.24
N ILE A 8 7.11 4.71 4.17
CA ILE A 8 5.76 4.16 4.01
C ILE A 8 5.08 4.73 2.77
N SER A 9 5.19 6.05 2.55
CA SER A 9 4.61 6.71 1.37
C SER A 9 5.23 6.18 0.07
N GLN A 10 6.56 6.01 0.03
CA GLN A 10 7.25 5.49 -1.15
C GLN A 10 6.86 4.03 -1.43
N ARG A 11 6.77 3.19 -0.40
CA ARG A 11 6.39 1.79 -0.53
C ARG A 11 4.94 1.64 -0.98
N ALA A 12 4.02 2.42 -0.40
CA ALA A 12 2.63 2.46 -0.81
C ALA A 12 2.49 2.83 -2.30
N ALA A 13 3.16 3.91 -2.74
CA ALA A 13 3.12 4.34 -4.13
C ALA A 13 3.61 3.24 -5.10
N ARG A 14 4.71 2.56 -4.76
CA ARG A 14 5.25 1.44 -5.56
C ARG A 14 4.29 0.26 -5.60
N ALA A 15 3.72 -0.12 -4.47
CA ALA A 15 2.79 -1.24 -4.39
C ALA A 15 1.48 -0.95 -5.16
N VAL A 16 0.96 0.29 -5.08
CA VAL A 16 -0.21 0.71 -5.87
C VAL A 16 0.07 0.66 -7.37
N GLN A 17 1.25 1.13 -7.80
CA GLN A 17 1.62 1.09 -9.22
C GLN A 17 1.78 -0.36 -9.70
N SER A 18 2.43 -1.21 -8.91
CA SER A 18 2.57 -2.64 -9.22
C SER A 18 1.23 -3.37 -9.24
N LEU A 19 0.30 -3.03 -8.34
CA LEU A 19 -1.05 -3.61 -8.31
C LEU A 19 -1.80 -3.29 -9.59
N ARG A 20 -1.77 -2.02 -10.04
CA ARG A 20 -2.41 -1.62 -11.29
C ARG A 20 -1.85 -2.41 -12.47
N SER A 21 -0.53 -2.53 -12.58
CA SER A 21 0.10 -3.30 -13.64
C SER A 21 -0.25 -4.79 -13.57
N ALA A 22 -0.37 -5.36 -12.36
CA ALA A 22 -0.81 -6.75 -12.18
C ALA A 22 -2.25 -6.97 -12.65
N GLN A 23 -3.16 -6.04 -12.32
CA GLN A 23 -4.55 -6.06 -12.79
C GLN A 23 -4.64 -5.94 -14.31
N GLU A 24 -3.87 -5.05 -14.92
CA GLU A 24 -3.81 -4.88 -16.37
C GLU A 24 -3.26 -6.14 -17.08
N ALA A 25 -2.33 -6.84 -16.45
CA ALA A 25 -1.72 -8.07 -16.96
C ALA A 25 -2.54 -9.34 -16.70
N GLY A 26 -3.57 -9.28 -15.86
CA GLY A 26 -4.32 -10.47 -15.40
C GLY A 26 -3.50 -11.39 -14.49
N ASP A 27 -2.52 -10.84 -13.75
CA ASP A 27 -1.70 -11.59 -12.80
C ASP A 27 -2.36 -11.61 -11.42
N ASP A 28 -3.33 -12.52 -11.25
CA ASP A 28 -4.13 -12.65 -10.02
C ASP A 28 -3.28 -12.90 -8.77
N TYR A 29 -2.15 -13.61 -8.92
CA TYR A 29 -1.24 -13.86 -7.82
C TYR A 29 -0.56 -12.57 -7.36
N LEU A 30 -0.02 -11.78 -8.29
CA LEU A 30 0.62 -10.51 -7.96
C LEU A 30 -0.40 -9.50 -7.42
N VAL A 31 -1.65 -9.52 -7.90
CA VAL A 31 -2.75 -8.73 -7.33
C VAL A 31 -2.91 -9.05 -5.84
N SER A 32 -3.10 -10.33 -5.49
CA SER A 32 -3.28 -10.78 -4.10
C SER A 32 -2.10 -10.37 -3.21
N VAL A 33 -0.86 -10.54 -3.70
CA VAL A 33 0.35 -10.15 -2.96
C VAL A 33 0.39 -8.64 -2.69
N ARG A 34 0.05 -7.80 -3.68
CA ARG A 34 0.11 -6.34 -3.52
C ARG A 34 -1.02 -5.81 -2.65
N GLU A 35 -2.20 -6.41 -2.70
CA GLU A 35 -3.30 -6.06 -1.80
C GLU A 35 -2.92 -6.34 -0.33
N ALA A 36 -2.37 -7.52 -0.04
CA ALA A 36 -1.91 -7.86 1.30
C ALA A 36 -0.77 -6.94 1.80
N GLU A 37 0.16 -6.56 0.93
CA GLU A 37 1.20 -5.57 1.27
C GLU A 37 0.60 -4.21 1.63
N LEU A 38 -0.37 -3.73 0.84
CA LEU A 38 -1.02 -2.44 1.05
C LEU A 38 -1.85 -2.41 2.33
N GLU A 39 -2.53 -3.50 2.68
CA GLU A 39 -3.20 -3.67 3.98
C GLU A 39 -2.21 -3.61 5.15
N GLY A 40 -1.06 -4.30 5.02
CA GLY A 40 0.00 -4.27 6.02
C GLY A 40 0.57 -2.87 6.23
N LEU A 41 0.83 -2.15 5.14
CA LEU A 41 1.28 -0.76 5.19
C LEU A 41 0.22 0.17 5.79
N ALA A 42 -1.06 -0.04 5.50
CA ALA A 42 -2.16 0.77 6.03
C ALA A 42 -2.32 0.60 7.55
N ARG A 43 -2.19 -0.65 8.04
CA ARG A 43 -2.17 -0.94 9.47
C ARG A 43 -0.99 -0.27 10.15
N LEU A 44 0.22 -0.42 9.57
CA LEU A 44 1.43 0.20 10.11
C LEU A 44 1.35 1.73 10.11
N ALA A 45 0.79 2.35 9.05
CA ALA A 45 0.55 3.78 9.03
C ALA A 45 -0.42 4.21 10.16
N THR A 46 -1.50 3.44 10.37
CA THR A 46 -2.51 3.71 11.40
C THR A 46 -1.94 3.60 12.82
N GLU A 47 -1.17 2.55 13.11
CA GLU A 47 -0.50 2.34 14.40
C GLU A 47 0.43 3.51 14.78
N HIS A 48 1.03 4.14 13.78
CA HIS A 48 1.92 5.29 13.95
C HIS A 48 1.22 6.65 13.78
N GLY A 49 -0.11 6.68 13.62
CA GLY A 49 -0.89 7.92 13.45
C GLY A 49 -0.61 8.66 12.14
N LEU A 50 -0.09 7.97 11.12
CA LEU A 50 0.22 8.53 9.82
C LEU A 50 -1.00 8.46 8.89
N ARG A 51 -1.20 9.53 8.12
CA ARG A 51 -2.20 9.59 7.05
C ARG A 51 -1.50 9.52 5.71
N VAL A 52 -1.62 8.38 5.03
CA VAL A 52 -1.07 8.17 3.70
C VAL A 52 -2.23 7.98 2.72
N PRO A 53 -2.49 8.93 1.80
CA PRO A 53 -3.65 8.89 0.91
C PRO A 53 -3.77 7.59 0.10
N ASP A 54 -2.65 7.06 -0.37
CA ASP A 54 -2.61 5.81 -1.17
C ASP A 54 -3.08 4.58 -0.38
N LEU A 55 -3.02 4.65 0.95
CA LEU A 55 -3.39 3.57 1.87
C LEU A 55 -4.81 3.71 2.40
N ALA A 56 -5.50 4.82 2.14
CA ALA A 56 -6.83 5.10 2.72
C ALA A 56 -7.89 4.05 2.36
N ARG A 57 -7.75 3.41 1.19
CA ARG A 57 -8.66 2.32 0.76
C ARG A 57 -8.35 0.96 1.40
N TYR A 58 -7.19 0.84 2.04
CA TYR A 58 -6.66 -0.40 2.63
C TYR A 58 -6.68 -0.39 4.16
N SER A 59 -7.13 0.70 4.78
CA SER A 59 -7.22 0.86 6.23
C SER A 59 -8.56 0.38 6.81
N ALA A 60 -9.49 -0.15 6.01
CA ALA A 60 -10.88 -0.40 6.38
C ALA A 60 -11.31 -1.89 6.35
N ALA A 61 -10.36 -2.83 6.34
CA ALA A 61 -10.64 -4.27 6.46
C ALA A 61 -10.55 -4.75 7.92
#